data_AF-A0A0Q7PH66-F1
#
_entry.id   AF-A0A0Q7PH66-F1
#
_cell.length_a   1.000
_cell.length_b   1.000
_cell.length_c   1.000
_cell.angle_alpha   90.00
_cell.angle_beta   90.00
_cell.angle_gamma   90.00
#
_symmetry.space_group_name_H-M   'P 1'
#
loop_
_entity.id
_entity.type
_entity.pdbx_description
1 polymer ?
#
loop_
_entity_poly.entity_id
_entity_poly.type
_entity_poly.pdbx_seq_one_letter_code
_entity_poly.pdbx_strand_id
1 'polypeptide(L)'
;MTIDEESAQRRQELLAKRDRLRADQAGRMARQQHAEKVARFEQHLGAALRQAGVRHEVLWDGDTRRGPLAQYPIGFASVRWDRVPHAVSARGASDEELKELFDVALHALGLAPTATVIVDWARGDMPRVALSVADASTHALTLMRQASDMWVYADDAPWLIEVYHEGTITYADRPGQAEDAGDGWRRR
;
A
#
# COMPACT_ATOMS: atom_id res chain seq x y z
N MET A 1 12.94 46.80 32.73
CA MET A 1 13.22 45.42 32.32
C MET A 1 14.44 44.96 33.11
N THR A 2 14.32 43.89 33.87
CA THR A 2 15.42 43.38 34.69
C THR A 2 16.32 42.46 33.86
N ILE A 3 17.58 42.29 34.29
CA ILE A 3 18.55 41.39 33.63
C ILE A 3 18.00 39.95 33.52
N ASP A 4 17.16 39.52 34.47
CA ASP A 4 16.49 38.22 34.44
C ASP A 4 15.37 38.12 33.38
N GLU A 5 14.64 39.21 33.13
CA GLU A 5 13.63 39.27 32.06
C GLU A 5 14.28 39.24 30.67
N GLU A 6 15.40 39.94 30.48
CA GLU A 6 16.19 39.91 29.25
C GLU A 6 16.77 38.51 28.97
N SER A 7 17.27 37.84 30.01
CA SER A 7 17.80 36.48 29.93
C SER A 7 16.71 35.46 29.59
N ALA A 8 15.52 35.59 30.21
CA ALA A 8 14.37 34.73 29.93
C ALA A 8 13.84 34.91 28.50
N GLN A 9 13.72 36.16 28.03
CA GLN A 9 13.29 36.47 26.67
C GLN A 9 14.29 35.93 25.64
N ARG A 10 15.59 36.11 25.88
CA ARG A 10 16.63 35.56 25.00
C ARG A 10 16.60 34.03 24.93
N ARG A 11 16.34 33.35 26.04
CA ARG A 11 16.19 31.89 26.08
C ARG A 11 14.98 31.44 25.26
N GLN A 12 13.85 32.14 25.34
CA GLN A 12 12.64 31.81 24.57
C GLN A 12 12.87 31.98 23.05
N GLU A 13 13.53 33.04 22.63
CA GLU A 13 13.91 33.26 21.22
C GLU A 13 14.80 32.14 20.68
N LEU A 14 15.79 31.71 21.46
CA LEU A 14 16.70 30.62 21.07
C LEU A 14 15.96 29.27 20.95
N LEU A 15 15.01 28.99 21.84
CA LEU A 15 14.17 27.78 21.75
C LEU A 15 13.29 27.81 20.50
N ALA A 16 12.60 28.92 20.23
CA ALA A 16 11.78 29.08 19.03
C ALA A 16 12.61 28.94 17.75
N LYS A 17 13.81 29.55 17.73
CA LYS A 17 14.75 29.42 16.61
C LYS A 17 15.21 27.98 16.42
N ARG A 18 15.55 27.27 17.49
CA ARG A 18 15.94 25.84 17.45
C ARG A 18 14.81 24.99 16.87
N ASP A 19 13.59 25.18 17.34
CA ASP A 19 12.44 24.36 16.94
C ASP A 19 12.07 24.63 15.47
N ARG A 20 12.15 25.90 15.02
CA ARG A 20 12.03 26.25 13.60
C ARG A 20 13.10 25.57 12.74
N LEU A 21 14.37 25.63 13.15
CA LEU A 21 15.47 24.99 12.40
C LEU A 21 15.30 23.47 12.32
N ARG A 22 14.83 22.84 13.40
CA ARG A 22 14.49 21.41 13.43
C ARG A 22 13.34 21.07 12.48
N ALA A 23 12.27 21.86 12.50
CA ALA A 23 11.14 21.68 11.58
C ALA A 23 11.56 21.86 10.11
N ASP A 24 12.36 22.89 9.81
CA ASP A 24 12.90 23.14 8.47
C ASP A 24 13.80 21.98 8.00
N GLN A 25 14.65 21.45 8.89
CA GLN A 25 15.49 20.30 8.60
C GLN A 25 14.67 19.03 8.37
N ALA A 26 13.70 18.74 9.24
CA ALA A 26 12.80 17.61 9.10
C ALA A 26 12.02 17.68 7.77
N GLY A 27 11.52 18.88 7.41
CA GLY A 27 10.84 19.10 6.13
C GLY A 27 11.74 18.88 4.90
N ARG A 28 13.01 19.30 4.96
CA ARG A 28 13.99 19.00 3.90
C ARG A 28 14.26 17.50 3.78
N MET A 29 14.49 16.83 4.91
CA MET A 29 14.73 15.38 4.94
C MET A 29 13.54 14.59 4.42
N ALA A 30 12.31 14.95 4.82
CA ALA A 30 11.10 14.30 4.33
C ALA A 30 10.92 14.45 2.80
N ARG A 31 11.19 15.65 2.25
CA ARG A 31 11.16 15.86 0.79
C ARG A 31 12.23 15.05 0.07
N GLN A 32 13.44 14.98 0.61
CA GLN A 32 14.52 14.19 0.04
C GLN A 32 14.16 12.69 0.05
N GLN A 33 13.70 12.16 1.19
CA GLN A 33 13.26 10.77 1.31
C GLN A 33 12.12 10.45 0.34
N HIS A 34 11.14 11.34 0.20
CA HIS A 34 10.06 11.16 -0.77
C HIS A 34 10.59 11.13 -2.21
N ALA A 35 11.48 12.05 -2.58
CA ALA A 35 12.10 12.07 -3.91
C ALA A 35 12.90 10.79 -4.20
N GLU A 36 13.62 10.26 -3.20
CA GLU A 36 14.34 8.99 -3.31
C GLU A 36 13.39 7.79 -3.50
N LYS A 37 12.27 7.75 -2.78
CA LYS A 37 11.21 6.73 -2.97
C LYS A 37 10.62 6.79 -4.38
N VAL A 38 10.28 7.99 -4.85
CA VAL A 38 9.78 8.21 -6.21
C VAL A 38 10.79 7.73 -7.24
N ALA A 39 12.04 8.16 -7.13
CA ALA A 39 13.09 7.76 -8.06
C ALA A 39 13.28 6.24 -8.12
N ARG A 40 13.24 5.55 -6.96
CA ARG A 40 13.35 4.09 -6.90
C ARG A 40 12.18 3.39 -7.60
N PHE A 41 10.95 3.82 -7.33
CA PHE A 41 9.78 3.28 -8.03
C PHE A 41 9.91 3.48 -9.54
N GLU A 42 10.30 4.68 -9.96
CA GLU A 42 10.42 5.07 -11.36
C GLU A 42 11.50 4.31 -12.14
N GLN A 43 12.60 3.96 -11.47
CA GLN A 43 13.70 3.19 -12.04
C GLN A 43 13.35 1.72 -12.26
N HIS A 44 12.39 1.18 -11.51
CA HIS A 44 12.04 -0.23 -11.55
C HIS A 44 10.62 -0.43 -12.07
N LEU A 45 9.63 -0.54 -11.17
CA LEU A 45 8.26 -0.85 -11.54
C LEU A 45 7.64 0.20 -12.48
N GLY A 46 7.84 1.50 -12.21
CA GLY A 46 7.32 2.57 -13.06
C GLY A 46 7.86 2.51 -14.48
N ALA A 47 9.16 2.23 -14.65
CA ALA A 47 9.76 2.01 -15.97
C ALA A 47 9.18 0.76 -16.66
N ALA A 48 9.05 -0.35 -15.95
CA ALA A 48 8.50 -1.59 -16.51
C ALA A 48 7.05 -1.40 -17.00
N LEU A 49 6.20 -0.74 -16.21
CA LEU A 49 4.81 -0.45 -16.58
C LEU A 49 4.74 0.49 -17.80
N ARG A 50 5.58 1.53 -17.86
CA ARG A 50 5.64 2.42 -19.03
C ARG A 50 6.12 1.72 -20.28
N GLN A 51 7.16 0.90 -20.19
CA GLN A 51 7.68 0.13 -21.33
C GLN A 51 6.63 -0.84 -21.89
N ALA A 52 5.80 -1.39 -21.00
CA ALA A 52 4.67 -2.23 -21.36
C ALA A 52 3.45 -1.45 -21.89
N GLY A 53 3.47 -0.11 -21.89
CA GLY A 53 2.35 0.71 -22.33
C GLY A 53 1.16 0.74 -21.36
N VAL A 54 1.36 0.33 -20.11
CA VAL A 54 0.30 0.26 -19.09
C VAL A 54 -0.11 1.66 -18.64
N ARG A 55 -1.41 1.94 -18.74
CA ARG A 55 -2.00 3.14 -18.15
C ARG A 55 -2.20 2.90 -16.65
N HIS A 56 -1.54 3.69 -15.83
CA HIS A 56 -1.63 3.58 -14.38
C HIS A 56 -1.57 4.95 -13.69
N GLU A 57 -2.14 5.01 -12.49
CA GLU A 57 -2.04 6.13 -11.56
C GLU A 57 -1.20 5.72 -10.36
N VAL A 58 -0.25 6.57 -9.97
CA VAL A 58 0.61 6.35 -8.80
C VAL A 58 0.05 7.12 -7.62
N LEU A 59 -0.28 6.40 -6.54
CA LEU A 59 -0.92 6.94 -5.35
C LEU A 59 0.10 7.00 -4.20
N TRP A 60 0.77 8.15 -4.06
CA TRP A 60 1.65 8.45 -2.92
C TRP A 60 0.85 8.92 -1.69
N ASP A 61 1.38 8.66 -0.49
CA ASP A 61 0.65 8.91 0.76
C ASP A 61 0.19 10.36 0.93
N GLY A 62 -1.09 10.46 1.34
CA GLY A 62 -1.83 11.66 1.73
C GLY A 62 -3.27 11.26 2.12
N ASP A 63 -3.79 10.20 1.51
CA ASP A 63 -5.11 9.65 1.77
C ASP A 63 -5.00 8.24 2.40
N THR A 64 -5.33 8.18 3.69
CA THR A 64 -5.20 6.98 4.53
C THR A 64 -6.42 6.06 4.46
N ARG A 65 -7.39 6.33 3.59
CA ARG A 65 -8.67 5.61 3.54
C ARG A 65 -9.08 5.24 2.12
N ARG A 66 -8.22 4.50 1.42
CA ARG A 66 -8.61 3.90 0.14
C ARG A 66 -8.50 2.39 0.19
N GLY A 67 -9.63 1.72 0.03
CA GLY A 67 -9.74 0.26 0.02
C GLY A 67 -10.27 -0.37 1.32
N PRO A 68 -10.60 -1.66 1.25
CA PRO A 68 -11.28 -2.38 2.31
C PRO A 68 -10.37 -2.88 3.42
N LEU A 69 -9.04 -2.69 3.35
CA LEU A 69 -8.09 -3.27 4.31
C LEU A 69 -8.47 -2.99 5.79
N ALA A 70 -8.98 -1.80 6.10
CA ALA A 70 -9.43 -1.46 7.46
C ALA A 70 -10.68 -2.24 7.93
N GLN A 71 -11.42 -2.86 7.03
CA GLN A 71 -12.59 -3.68 7.30
C GLN A 71 -12.23 -5.16 7.50
N TYR A 72 -11.04 -5.58 7.06
CA TYR A 72 -10.58 -6.96 7.20
C TYR A 72 -9.92 -7.20 8.57
N PRO A 73 -9.95 -8.44 9.07
CA PRO A 73 -9.30 -8.80 10.33
C PRO A 73 -7.79 -8.89 10.16
N ILE A 74 -7.06 -7.79 10.36
CA ILE A 74 -5.60 -7.75 10.12
C ILE A 74 -4.80 -8.06 11.39
N GLY A 75 -3.77 -8.91 11.29
CA GLY A 75 -2.80 -9.20 12.35
C GLY A 75 -1.37 -9.32 11.81
N PHE A 76 -0.38 -8.80 12.55
CA PHE A 76 1.07 -8.86 12.25
C PHE A 76 1.41 -8.71 10.74
N ALA A 77 0.79 -7.74 10.08
CA ALA A 77 0.98 -7.45 8.66
C ALA A 77 0.36 -8.42 7.63
N SER A 78 -0.75 -9.08 7.95
CA SER A 78 -1.55 -9.84 6.97
C SER A 78 -3.01 -9.97 7.44
N VAL A 79 -3.92 -10.37 6.54
CA VAL A 79 -5.29 -10.70 6.92
C VAL A 79 -5.35 -12.06 7.61
N ARG A 80 -6.13 -12.14 8.69
CA ARG A 80 -6.49 -13.38 9.38
C ARG A 80 -7.62 -14.07 8.62
N TRP A 81 -7.24 -14.73 7.54
CA TRP A 81 -8.19 -15.38 6.62
C TRP A 81 -9.01 -16.49 7.27
N ASP A 82 -8.55 -17.08 8.38
CA ASP A 82 -9.32 -18.03 9.19
C ASP A 82 -10.61 -17.43 9.78
N ARG A 83 -10.70 -16.09 9.84
CA ARG A 83 -11.87 -15.34 10.32
C ARG A 83 -12.69 -14.72 9.20
N VAL A 84 -12.24 -14.86 7.96
CA VAL A 84 -12.93 -14.29 6.79
C VAL A 84 -13.82 -15.38 6.18
N PRO A 85 -15.14 -15.15 6.11
CA PRO A 85 -16.06 -16.15 5.58
C PRO A 85 -15.80 -16.38 4.09
N HIS A 86 -15.85 -17.65 3.68
CA HIS A 86 -15.67 -18.06 2.28
C HIS A 86 -14.33 -17.64 1.66
N ALA A 87 -13.30 -17.38 2.48
CA ALA A 87 -11.97 -17.15 1.97
C ALA A 87 -11.48 -18.37 1.18
N VAL A 88 -10.94 -18.12 -0.01
CA VAL A 88 -10.33 -19.14 -0.87
C VAL A 88 -8.83 -18.91 -0.87
N SER A 89 -8.07 -19.96 -0.55
CA SER A 89 -6.61 -19.93 -0.53
C SER A 89 -6.05 -21.03 -1.42
N ALA A 90 -5.10 -20.69 -2.28
CA ALA A 90 -4.40 -21.64 -3.14
C ALA A 90 -2.93 -21.23 -3.29
N ARG A 91 -2.05 -22.22 -3.49
CA ARG A 91 -0.61 -22.01 -3.68
C ARG A 91 -0.20 -22.42 -5.08
N GLY A 92 0.49 -21.53 -5.78
CA GLY A 92 1.16 -21.85 -7.04
C GLY A 92 2.56 -22.42 -6.79
N ALA A 93 2.92 -23.47 -7.50
CA ALA A 93 4.26 -24.07 -7.45
C ALA A 93 5.22 -23.44 -8.49
N SER A 94 4.69 -22.69 -9.47
CA SER A 94 5.45 -21.92 -10.45
C SER A 94 4.88 -20.51 -10.65
N ASP A 95 5.60 -19.68 -11.38
CA ASP A 95 5.14 -18.35 -11.78
C ASP A 95 3.89 -18.43 -12.68
N GLU A 96 3.84 -19.40 -13.59
CA GLU A 96 2.67 -19.62 -14.46
C GLU A 96 1.43 -19.98 -13.65
N GLU A 97 1.56 -20.91 -12.70
CA GLU A 97 0.48 -21.30 -11.80
C GLU A 97 0.05 -20.14 -10.89
N LEU A 98 1.02 -19.36 -10.38
CA LEU A 98 0.71 -18.19 -9.55
C LEU A 98 -0.08 -17.14 -10.33
N LYS A 99 0.30 -16.88 -11.59
CA LYS A 99 -0.46 -16.00 -12.49
C LYS A 99 -1.86 -16.57 -12.76
N GLU A 100 -1.99 -17.86 -13.02
CA GLU A 100 -3.29 -18.50 -13.25
C GLU A 100 -4.21 -18.37 -12.03
N LEU A 101 -3.68 -18.60 -10.82
CA LEU A 101 -4.43 -18.41 -9.57
C LEU A 101 -4.89 -16.96 -9.37
N PHE A 102 -4.06 -15.99 -9.78
CA PHE A 102 -4.44 -14.58 -9.73
C PHE A 102 -5.59 -14.28 -10.70
N ASP A 103 -5.52 -14.80 -11.93
CA ASP A 103 -6.59 -14.66 -12.92
C ASP A 103 -7.89 -15.33 -12.44
N VAL A 104 -7.78 -16.50 -11.80
CA VAL A 104 -8.91 -17.20 -11.16
C VAL A 104 -9.53 -16.35 -10.05
N ALA A 105 -8.72 -15.71 -9.19
CA ALA A 105 -9.22 -14.84 -8.13
C ALA A 105 -9.97 -13.62 -8.70
N LEU A 106 -9.40 -12.94 -9.71
CA LEU A 106 -10.05 -11.82 -10.39
C LEU A 106 -11.40 -12.25 -11.02
N HIS A 107 -11.43 -13.42 -11.64
CA HIS A 107 -12.65 -13.98 -12.25
C HIS A 107 -13.70 -14.38 -11.21
N ALA A 108 -13.30 -15.04 -10.12
CA ALA A 108 -14.18 -15.48 -9.04
C ALA A 108 -14.85 -14.29 -8.34
N LEU A 109 -14.16 -13.16 -8.26
CA LEU A 109 -14.69 -11.90 -7.74
C LEU A 109 -15.54 -11.11 -8.76
N GLY A 110 -15.73 -11.64 -9.97
CA GLY A 110 -16.59 -11.05 -11.00
C GLY A 110 -16.06 -9.72 -11.57
N LEU A 111 -14.75 -9.51 -11.57
CA LEU A 111 -14.16 -8.23 -11.95
C LEU A 111 -14.13 -8.07 -13.48
N ALA A 112 -14.70 -6.97 -13.97
CA ALA A 112 -14.64 -6.62 -15.39
C ALA A 112 -13.19 -6.26 -15.77
N PRO A 113 -12.68 -6.66 -16.96
CA PRO A 113 -11.31 -6.35 -17.38
C PRO A 113 -10.95 -4.85 -17.38
N THR A 114 -11.96 -3.98 -17.57
CA THR A 114 -11.80 -2.52 -17.58
C THR A 114 -11.95 -1.88 -16.21
N ALA A 115 -12.37 -2.62 -15.17
CA ALA A 115 -12.46 -2.10 -13.82
C ALA A 115 -11.07 -1.72 -13.31
N THR A 116 -10.99 -0.70 -12.46
CA THR A 116 -9.74 -0.29 -11.83
C THR A 116 -9.52 -1.07 -10.55
N VAL A 117 -8.31 -1.58 -10.38
CA VAL A 117 -7.82 -2.17 -9.13
C VAL A 117 -6.62 -1.37 -8.64
N ILE A 118 -6.46 -1.37 -7.33
CA ILE A 118 -5.34 -0.81 -6.60
C ILE A 118 -4.48 -1.98 -6.16
N VAL A 119 -3.21 -1.92 -6.54
CA VAL A 119 -2.16 -2.79 -6.05
C VAL A 119 -1.44 -2.06 -4.93
N ASP A 120 -1.45 -2.65 -3.74
CA ASP A 120 -0.78 -2.14 -2.53
C ASP A 120 0.22 -3.19 -2.06
N TRP A 121 1.44 -2.77 -1.76
CA TRP A 121 2.46 -3.68 -1.25
C TRP A 121 2.61 -3.47 0.24
N ALA A 122 2.98 -4.51 0.98
CA ALA A 122 3.27 -4.46 2.42
C ALA A 122 4.56 -3.66 2.77
N ARG A 123 4.81 -2.56 2.06
CA ARG A 123 6.02 -1.74 2.09
C ARG A 123 5.66 -0.25 2.10
N GLY A 124 5.90 0.42 3.22
CA GLY A 124 5.66 1.87 3.37
C GLY A 124 6.59 2.79 2.54
N ASP A 125 7.51 2.22 1.75
CA ASP A 125 8.33 2.97 0.80
C ASP A 125 7.86 2.86 -0.66
N MET A 126 6.85 2.03 -0.94
CA MET A 126 6.24 1.88 -2.27
C MET A 126 4.94 2.68 -2.36
N PRO A 127 4.64 3.29 -3.53
CA PRO A 127 3.32 3.84 -3.76
C PRO A 127 2.32 2.71 -4.00
N ARG A 128 1.03 3.00 -3.83
CA ARG A 128 -0.02 2.15 -4.41
C ARG A 128 -0.14 2.47 -5.89
N VAL A 129 -0.49 1.48 -6.71
CA VAL A 129 -0.67 1.66 -8.15
C VAL A 129 -2.09 1.29 -8.54
N ALA A 130 -2.83 2.22 -9.12
CA ALA A 130 -4.14 1.96 -9.70
C ALA A 130 -4.01 1.71 -11.20
N LEU A 131 -4.55 0.59 -11.69
CA LEU A 131 -4.53 0.17 -13.09
C LEU A 131 -5.74 -0.70 -13.42
N SER A 132 -5.95 -1.01 -14.70
CA SER A 132 -7.07 -1.89 -15.08
C SER A 132 -6.85 -3.33 -14.62
N VAL A 133 -7.93 -4.07 -14.39
CA VAL A 133 -7.88 -5.53 -14.12
C VAL A 133 -7.12 -6.26 -15.23
N ALA A 134 -7.34 -5.89 -16.49
CA ALA A 134 -6.64 -6.48 -17.63
C ALA A 134 -5.12 -6.25 -17.56
N ASP A 135 -4.68 -5.04 -17.23
CA ASP A 135 -3.26 -4.72 -17.08
C ASP A 135 -2.66 -5.42 -15.85
N ALA A 136 -3.40 -5.46 -14.73
CA ALA A 136 -2.98 -6.16 -13.52
C ALA A 136 -2.80 -7.66 -13.77
N SER A 137 -3.72 -8.30 -14.49
CA SER A 137 -3.62 -9.70 -14.91
C SER A 137 -2.43 -9.92 -15.86
N THR A 138 -2.30 -9.08 -16.89
CA THR A 138 -1.25 -9.20 -17.91
C THR A 138 0.14 -9.05 -17.30
N HIS A 139 0.28 -8.18 -16.30
CA HIS A 139 1.55 -7.86 -15.65
C HIS A 139 1.67 -8.39 -14.22
N ALA A 140 0.86 -9.38 -13.85
CA ALA A 140 0.78 -9.93 -12.50
C ALA A 140 2.14 -10.28 -11.91
N LEU A 141 2.98 -11.03 -12.64
CA LEU A 141 4.31 -11.43 -12.17
C LEU A 141 5.26 -10.24 -11.97
N THR A 142 5.17 -9.23 -12.83
CA THR A 142 5.96 -8.00 -12.68
C THR A 142 5.56 -7.25 -11.40
N LEU A 143 4.27 -7.23 -11.06
CA LEU A 143 3.73 -6.60 -9.86
C LEU A 143 4.09 -7.38 -8.59
N MET A 144 3.95 -8.71 -8.63
CA MET A 144 4.20 -9.61 -7.49
C MET A 144 5.69 -9.62 -7.09
N ARG A 145 6.62 -9.56 -8.04
CA ARG A 145 8.06 -9.61 -7.77
C ARG A 145 8.65 -8.37 -7.09
N GLN A 146 7.88 -7.30 -6.88
CA GLN A 146 8.42 -6.03 -6.33
C GLN A 146 8.54 -6.01 -4.81
N ALA A 147 7.79 -6.85 -4.09
CA ALA A 147 7.80 -6.89 -2.63
C ALA A 147 7.57 -8.31 -2.12
N SER A 148 7.56 -8.45 -0.78
CA SER A 148 7.18 -9.70 -0.16
C SER A 148 5.68 -9.96 -0.39
N ASP A 149 4.81 -9.13 0.18
CA ASP A 149 3.37 -9.35 0.10
C ASP A 149 2.66 -8.18 -0.59
N MET A 150 1.56 -8.50 -1.26
CA MET A 150 0.80 -7.59 -2.10
C MET A 150 -0.70 -7.79 -1.89
N TRP A 151 -1.45 -6.72 -1.68
CA TRP A 151 -2.90 -6.70 -1.76
C TRP A 151 -3.37 -6.13 -3.09
N VAL A 152 -4.49 -6.66 -3.56
CA VAL A 152 -5.25 -6.12 -4.69
C VAL A 152 -6.68 -5.92 -4.25
N TYR A 153 -7.20 -4.71 -4.47
CA TYR A 153 -8.55 -4.30 -4.08
C TYR A 153 -9.04 -3.15 -4.96
N ALA A 154 -10.29 -2.70 -4.78
CA ALA A 154 -10.78 -1.43 -5.31
C ALA A 154 -11.20 -0.51 -4.17
N ASP A 155 -11.33 0.79 -4.45
CA ASP A 155 -11.47 1.83 -3.40
C ASP A 155 -12.68 1.58 -2.47
N ASP A 156 -13.83 1.30 -3.06
CA ASP A 156 -15.10 1.06 -2.36
C ASP A 156 -15.55 -0.41 -2.44
N ALA A 157 -14.65 -1.33 -2.78
CA ALA A 157 -14.97 -2.74 -2.91
C ALA A 157 -14.90 -3.46 -1.57
N PRO A 158 -15.85 -4.37 -1.25
CA PRO A 158 -15.77 -5.21 -0.06
C PRO A 158 -14.77 -6.36 -0.20
N TRP A 159 -14.34 -6.69 -1.41
CA TRP A 159 -13.46 -7.82 -1.69
C TRP A 159 -11.98 -7.46 -1.55
N LEU A 160 -11.16 -8.47 -1.29
CA LEU A 160 -9.71 -8.32 -1.16
C LEU A 160 -9.02 -9.57 -1.71
N ILE A 161 -7.92 -9.37 -2.43
CA ILE A 161 -6.95 -10.40 -2.78
C ILE A 161 -5.66 -10.08 -2.02
N GLU A 162 -5.07 -11.08 -1.38
CA GLU A 162 -3.71 -11.03 -0.83
C GLU A 162 -2.86 -12.06 -1.55
N VAL A 163 -1.70 -11.61 -2.02
CA VAL A 163 -0.67 -12.42 -2.65
C VAL A 163 0.55 -12.39 -1.75
N TYR A 164 0.93 -13.57 -1.30
CA TYR A 164 2.05 -13.77 -0.38
C TYR A 164 3.34 -14.08 -1.14
N HIS A 165 4.48 -13.65 -0.58
CA HIS A 165 5.81 -13.88 -1.19
C HIS A 165 6.14 -15.35 -1.46
N GLU A 166 5.60 -16.28 -0.68
CA GLU A 166 5.84 -17.71 -0.86
C GLU A 166 4.96 -18.38 -1.93
N GLY A 167 4.15 -17.60 -2.66
CA GLY A 167 3.35 -18.04 -3.80
C GLY A 167 1.92 -18.46 -3.45
N THR A 168 1.41 -18.03 -2.29
CA THR A 168 0.01 -18.23 -1.91
C THR A 168 -0.84 -17.05 -2.36
N ILE A 169 -2.02 -17.30 -2.93
CA ILE A 169 -3.05 -16.28 -3.17
C ILE A 169 -4.25 -16.64 -2.32
N THR A 170 -4.69 -15.67 -1.52
CA THR A 170 -5.94 -15.77 -0.75
C THR A 170 -6.87 -14.63 -1.11
N TYR A 171 -8.16 -14.90 -1.27
CA TYR A 171 -9.15 -13.88 -1.56
C TYR A 171 -10.50 -14.16 -0.93
N ALA A 172 -11.28 -13.10 -0.75
CA ALA A 172 -12.70 -13.17 -0.37
C ALA A 172 -13.48 -12.00 -0.99
N ASP A 173 -14.79 -12.18 -1.14
CA ASP A 173 -15.70 -11.17 -1.69
C ASP A 173 -16.17 -10.13 -0.65
N ARG A 174 -15.95 -10.39 0.63
CA ARG A 174 -16.33 -9.53 1.75
C ARG A 174 -15.45 -9.73 2.97
N PRO A 175 -15.35 -8.72 3.85
CA PRO A 175 -14.71 -8.89 5.15
C PRO A 175 -15.47 -9.87 6.05
N GLY A 176 -14.81 -10.25 7.14
CA GLY A 176 -15.42 -10.96 8.27
C GLY A 176 -16.40 -10.10 9.07
N GLN A 177 -16.65 -10.49 10.33
CA GLN A 177 -17.46 -9.68 11.23
C GLN A 177 -16.73 -8.38 11.59
N ALA A 178 -17.48 -7.28 11.78
CA ALA A 178 -16.88 -5.97 12.10
C ALA A 178 -16.09 -5.98 13.42
N GLU A 179 -16.45 -6.87 14.35
CA GLU A 179 -15.75 -7.08 15.62
C GLU A 179 -14.37 -7.72 15.48
N ASP A 180 -14.12 -8.39 14.35
CA ASP A 180 -12.82 -8.98 14.04
C ASP A 180 -11.91 -8.04 13.24
N ALA A 181 -12.44 -6.90 12.75
CA ALA A 181 -11.67 -5.94 11.96
C ALA A 181 -10.41 -5.51 12.72
N GLY A 182 -9.28 -5.44 12.00
CA GLY A 182 -8.00 -5.10 12.61
C GLY A 182 -8.03 -3.69 13.20
N ASP A 183 -7.30 -3.48 14.30
CA ASP A 183 -7.08 -2.18 14.95
C ASP A 183 -6.23 -1.24 14.04
N GLY A 184 -6.73 -0.89 12.87
CA GLY A 184 -6.20 0.13 11.95
C GLY A 184 -4.71 -0.02 11.63
N TRP A 185 -4.38 -0.75 10.56
CA TRP A 185 -2.99 -0.96 10.11
C TRP A 185 -2.28 0.30 9.54
N ARG A 186 -2.77 1.51 9.81
CA ARG A 186 -1.98 2.75 9.72
C ARG A 186 -2.50 3.75 10.75
N ARG A 187 -2.35 3.47 12.04
CA ARG A 187 -2.40 4.56 13.03
C ARG A 187 -1.14 5.41 12.81
N ARG A 188 -1.42 6.66 12.43
CA ARG A 188 -0.51 7.79 12.11
C ARG A 188 0.85 7.76 12.80
#